data_AF-A0A0B4RFC4-F1
#
_entry.id   AF-A0A0B4RFC4-F1
#
_cell.length_a   1.000
_cell.length_b   1.000
_cell.length_c   1.000
_cell.angle_alpha   90.00
_cell.angle_beta   90.00
_cell.angle_gamma   90.00
#
_symmetry.space_group_name_H-M   'P 1'
#
loop_
_entity.id
_entity.type
_entity.pdbx_description
1 polymer ?
#
loop_
_entity_poly.entity_id
_entity_poly.type
_entity_poly.pdbx_seq_one_letter_code
_entity_poly.pdbx_strand_id
1 'polypeptide(L)'
;MIHVKETTENHITIADHPKAFIRNDQYNFIKDQTKILLTAQTSTNDAEVLNVLRHLAHEKVQKLFPTLTDAQKKVLEPLVKVKELAEAEVFLGQLQPYLIPFKAVTEQDLKKLFPKAKKLKGPKVEAINFHKTSYLGWTESSNLRYLVADVNDQFVGIQGSTTRSQKRGVCSVCKCHSEVGLFIAKTKTSGNDQFIKRGNYICQDAGVCNNNMKSLDQLAEFIEQFQR
;
A
#
# COMPACT_ATOMS: atom_id res chain seq x y z
N MET A 1 25.45 -41.03 -46.71
CA MET A 1 26.56 -41.17 -45.74
C MET A 1 26.96 -39.76 -45.29
N ILE A 2 26.92 -39.51 -43.97
CA ILE A 2 27.86 -38.66 -43.20
C ILE A 2 27.84 -37.15 -43.58
N HIS A 3 27.61 -36.17 -42.71
CA HIS A 3 27.57 -36.09 -41.25
C HIS A 3 26.74 -34.89 -40.79
N VAL A 4 26.17 -35.06 -39.60
CA VAL A 4 25.61 -34.07 -38.69
C VAL A 4 26.65 -33.00 -38.34
N LYS A 5 26.24 -31.74 -38.30
CA LYS A 5 26.81 -30.74 -37.39
C LYS A 5 25.66 -30.05 -36.67
N GLU A 6 25.41 -30.53 -35.46
CA GLU A 6 24.73 -29.78 -34.40
C GLU A 6 25.56 -28.52 -34.13
N THR A 7 24.94 -27.37 -34.36
CA THR A 7 25.42 -26.08 -33.86
C THR A 7 24.55 -25.69 -32.68
N THR A 8 25.04 -26.10 -31.52
CA THR A 8 25.07 -25.38 -30.24
C THR A 8 23.98 -24.33 -30.03
N GLU A 9 22.97 -24.68 -29.23
CA GLU A 9 22.07 -23.74 -28.58
C GLU A 9 22.89 -22.80 -27.69
N ASN A 10 22.95 -21.52 -28.09
CA ASN A 10 23.41 -20.46 -27.21
C ASN A 10 22.37 -20.28 -26.09
N HIS A 11 22.67 -20.80 -24.90
CA HIS A 11 22.03 -20.37 -23.67
C HIS A 11 22.32 -18.87 -23.45
N ILE A 12 21.41 -18.03 -23.92
CA ILE A 12 21.32 -16.64 -23.49
C ILE A 12 20.92 -16.68 -22.02
N THR A 13 21.86 -16.40 -21.13
CA THR A 13 21.59 -16.08 -19.73
C THR A 13 20.72 -14.83 -19.71
N ILE A 14 19.40 -15.02 -19.65
CA ILE A 14 18.45 -13.95 -19.35
C ILE A 14 18.85 -13.44 -17.97
N ALA A 15 19.33 -12.20 -17.90
CA ALA A 15 19.61 -11.53 -16.64
C ALA A 15 18.40 -11.71 -15.70
N ASP A 16 18.67 -12.25 -14.51
CA ASP A 16 17.69 -12.65 -13.51
C ASP A 16 17.02 -11.40 -12.89
N HIS A 17 16.18 -10.73 -13.69
CA HIS A 17 15.41 -9.58 -13.26
C HIS A 17 14.24 -10.07 -12.42
N PRO A 18 14.20 -9.74 -11.11
CA PRO A 18 13.14 -10.24 -10.26
C PRO A 18 11.80 -9.64 -10.69
N LYS A 19 10.75 -10.48 -10.68
CA LYS A 19 9.37 -10.00 -10.85
C LYS A 19 9.01 -9.01 -9.75
N ALA A 20 8.03 -8.15 -10.02
CA ALA A 20 7.48 -7.22 -9.04
C ALA A 20 7.05 -7.96 -7.76
N PHE A 21 7.47 -7.43 -6.61
CA PHE A 21 7.34 -8.11 -5.31
C PHE A 21 7.07 -7.14 -4.14
N ILE A 22 7.04 -5.84 -4.40
CA ILE A 22 6.89 -4.80 -3.39
C ILE A 22 5.47 -4.24 -3.47
N ARG A 23 4.67 -4.38 -2.43
CA ARG A 23 3.35 -3.73 -2.34
C ARG A 23 3.48 -2.24 -2.00
N ASN A 24 2.41 -1.47 -2.22
CA ASN A 24 2.38 -0.05 -1.89
C ASN A 24 2.69 0.24 -0.40
N ASP A 25 2.13 -0.54 0.54
CA ASP A 25 2.39 -0.38 1.97
C ASP A 25 3.88 -0.59 2.33
N GLN A 26 4.49 -1.61 1.73
CA GLN A 26 5.91 -1.92 1.90
C GLN A 26 6.80 -0.83 1.27
N TYR A 27 6.45 -0.33 0.09
CA TYR A 27 7.16 0.78 -0.55
C TYR A 27 7.11 2.05 0.32
N ASN A 28 5.94 2.39 0.86
CA ASN A 28 5.80 3.53 1.76
C ASN A 28 6.58 3.35 3.07
N PHE A 29 6.64 2.13 3.60
CA PHE A 29 7.51 1.82 4.73
C PHE A 29 8.99 2.02 4.38
N ILE A 30 9.46 1.52 3.24
CA ILE A 30 10.84 1.71 2.76
C ILE A 30 11.15 3.21 2.62
N LYS A 31 10.24 3.97 1.98
CA LYS A 31 10.32 5.43 1.86
C LYS A 31 10.38 6.14 3.22
N ASP A 32 9.73 5.60 4.24
CA ASP A 32 9.82 6.15 5.58
C ASP A 32 11.18 5.87 6.22
N GLN A 33 11.74 4.67 6.01
CA GLN A 33 13.09 4.35 6.48
C GLN A 33 14.14 5.25 5.82
N THR A 34 14.03 5.56 4.52
CA THR A 34 14.97 6.50 3.88
C THR A 34 14.89 7.89 4.50
N LYS A 35 13.68 8.40 4.80
CA LYS A 35 13.51 9.67 5.52
C LYS A 35 14.15 9.66 6.90
N ILE A 36 14.00 8.57 7.66
CA ILE A 36 14.62 8.43 8.98
C ILE A 36 16.15 8.52 8.86
N LEU A 37 16.74 7.84 7.87
CA LEU A 37 18.18 7.89 7.63
C LEU A 37 18.65 9.30 7.25
N LEU A 38 17.92 10.01 6.39
CA LEU A 38 18.25 11.39 6.01
C LEU A 38 18.17 12.35 7.20
N THR A 39 17.09 12.28 7.99
CA THR A 39 16.96 13.10 9.20
C THR A 39 18.10 12.82 10.17
N ALA A 40 18.50 11.56 10.32
CA ALA A 40 19.61 11.18 11.18
C ALA A 40 20.92 11.89 10.78
N GLN A 41 21.26 11.92 9.48
CA GLN A 41 22.45 12.64 8.98
C GLN A 41 22.47 14.12 9.38
N THR A 42 21.31 14.77 9.41
CA THR A 42 21.22 16.19 9.80
C THR A 42 21.24 16.42 11.31
N SER A 43 20.89 15.40 12.09
CA SER A 43 20.73 15.50 13.55
C SER A 43 21.95 15.06 14.35
N THR A 44 22.85 14.26 13.77
CA THR A 44 24.06 13.75 14.46
C THR A 44 25.20 13.51 13.48
N ASN A 45 26.43 13.75 13.94
CA ASN A 45 27.67 13.44 13.22
C ASN A 45 28.34 12.14 13.72
N ASP A 46 27.74 11.44 14.68
CA ASP A 46 28.28 10.21 15.25
C ASP A 46 28.18 9.06 14.24
N ALA A 47 29.34 8.58 13.75
CA ALA A 47 29.42 7.55 12.74
C ALA A 47 28.87 6.18 13.22
N GLU A 48 29.01 5.86 14.51
CA GLU A 48 28.52 4.61 15.08
C GLU A 48 26.99 4.62 15.15
N VAL A 49 26.40 5.72 15.63
CA VAL A 49 24.93 5.92 15.66
C VAL A 49 24.35 5.83 14.25
N LEU A 50 24.96 6.51 13.28
CA LEU A 50 24.52 6.45 11.88
C LEU A 50 24.63 5.04 11.29
N ASN A 51 25.66 4.28 11.65
CA ASN A 51 25.81 2.89 11.21
C ASN A 51 24.73 1.98 11.80
N VAL A 52 24.45 2.11 13.11
CA VAL A 52 23.38 1.37 13.79
C VAL A 52 22.03 1.64 13.14
N LEU A 53 21.71 2.91 12.85
CA LEU A 53 20.45 3.26 12.19
C LEU A 53 20.31 2.66 10.79
N ARG A 54 21.39 2.59 10.00
CA ARG A 54 21.39 1.92 8.68
C ARG A 54 21.12 0.43 8.81
N HIS A 55 21.78 -0.24 9.75
CA HIS A 55 21.55 -1.67 10.01
C HIS A 55 20.11 -1.93 10.46
N LEU A 56 19.57 -1.12 11.37
CA LEU A 56 18.18 -1.24 11.83
C LEU A 56 17.17 -0.99 10.71
N ALA A 57 17.40 0.02 9.86
CA ALA A 57 16.55 0.30 8.71
C ALA A 57 16.55 -0.89 7.73
N HIS A 58 17.72 -1.45 7.44
CA HIS A 58 17.86 -2.62 6.59
C HIS A 58 17.13 -3.85 7.16
N GLU A 59 17.33 -4.15 8.44
CA GLU A 59 16.66 -5.26 9.12
C GLU A 59 15.14 -5.11 9.09
N LYS A 60 14.62 -3.91 9.39
CA LYS A 60 13.18 -3.63 9.32
C LYS A 60 12.61 -3.84 7.93
N VAL A 61 13.32 -3.39 6.89
CA VAL A 61 12.89 -3.58 5.50
C VAL A 61 12.92 -5.05 5.10
N GLN A 62 13.94 -5.81 5.49
CA GLN A 62 13.98 -7.26 5.23
C GLN A 62 12.80 -7.99 5.89
N LYS A 63 12.44 -7.62 7.12
CA LYS A 63 11.31 -8.21 7.86
C LYS A 63 9.93 -7.96 7.23
N LEU A 64 9.80 -7.00 6.30
CA LEU A 64 8.54 -6.78 5.56
C LEU A 64 8.21 -7.95 4.62
N PHE A 65 9.20 -8.76 4.27
CA PHE A 65 9.08 -9.80 3.27
C PHE A 65 9.26 -11.17 3.93
N PRO A 66 8.23 -12.03 3.95
CA PRO A 66 8.35 -13.37 4.52
C PRO A 66 9.43 -14.22 3.85
N THR A 67 9.69 -13.98 2.56
CA THR A 67 10.74 -14.64 1.78
C THR A 67 11.22 -13.70 0.68
N LEU A 68 12.54 -13.63 0.49
CA LEU A 68 13.18 -12.89 -0.60
C LEU A 68 14.18 -13.81 -1.31
N THR A 69 14.14 -13.79 -2.64
CA THR A 69 15.22 -14.34 -3.47
C THR A 69 16.47 -13.45 -3.36
N ASP A 70 17.64 -13.98 -3.72
CA ASP A 70 18.88 -13.20 -3.67
C ASP A 70 18.86 -12.02 -4.66
N ALA A 71 18.18 -12.16 -5.80
CA ALA A 71 17.94 -11.07 -6.74
C ALA A 71 17.11 -9.94 -6.09
N GLN A 72 16.05 -10.28 -5.35
CA GLN A 72 15.20 -9.30 -4.66
C GLN A 72 15.93 -8.64 -3.48
N LYS A 73 16.79 -9.37 -2.76
CA LYS A 73 17.64 -8.78 -1.70
C LYS A 73 18.55 -7.71 -2.29
N LYS A 74 19.21 -7.99 -3.42
CA LYS A 74 20.06 -7.04 -4.15
C LYS A 74 19.32 -5.76 -4.57
N VAL A 75 18.03 -5.86 -4.90
CA VAL A 75 17.19 -4.68 -5.19
C VAL A 75 17.05 -3.76 -3.96
N LEU A 76 17.02 -4.32 -2.75
CA LEU A 76 16.83 -3.57 -1.50
C LEU A 76 18.13 -3.13 -0.82
N GLU A 77 19.26 -3.77 -1.15
CA GLU A 77 20.59 -3.45 -0.61
C GLU A 77 20.98 -1.97 -0.68
N PRO A 78 20.69 -1.20 -1.74
CA PRO A 78 21.12 0.21 -1.82
C PRO A 78 20.59 1.09 -0.68
N LEU A 79 19.56 0.69 0.05
CA LEU A 79 19.07 1.40 1.24
C LEU A 79 20.19 1.74 2.23
N VAL A 80 21.14 0.83 2.48
CA VAL A 80 22.22 1.07 3.47
C VAL A 80 23.21 2.13 3.01
N LYS A 81 23.20 2.48 1.72
CA LYS A 81 24.10 3.48 1.14
C LYS A 81 23.49 4.88 1.13
N VAL A 82 22.21 5.02 1.47
CA VAL A 82 21.53 6.32 1.49
C VAL A 82 22.10 7.21 2.60
N LYS A 83 22.63 8.36 2.20
CA LYS A 83 23.14 9.44 3.05
C LYS A 83 22.51 10.77 2.66
N GLU A 84 22.35 11.02 1.38
CA GLU A 84 21.84 12.30 0.87
C GLU A 84 20.49 12.14 0.17
N LEU A 85 19.74 13.25 0.05
CA LEU A 85 18.42 13.26 -0.57
C LEU A 85 18.45 12.69 -2.00
N ALA A 86 19.45 13.06 -2.80
CA ALA A 86 19.61 12.57 -4.17
C ALA A 86 19.76 11.03 -4.22
N GLU A 87 20.49 10.44 -3.28
CA GLU A 87 20.65 8.99 -3.21
C GLU A 87 19.35 8.28 -2.80
N ALA A 88 18.58 8.89 -1.90
CA ALA A 88 17.26 8.40 -1.53
C ALA A 88 16.28 8.42 -2.72
N GLU A 89 16.28 9.50 -3.50
CA GLU A 89 15.45 9.63 -4.70
C GLU A 89 15.82 8.59 -5.76
N VAL A 90 17.12 8.40 -6.02
CA VAL A 90 17.62 7.36 -6.94
C VAL A 90 17.19 5.97 -6.48
N PHE A 91 17.42 5.64 -5.21
CA PHE A 91 17.04 4.34 -4.66
C PHE A 91 15.52 4.10 -4.77
N LEU A 92 14.69 5.05 -4.35
CA LEU A 92 13.23 4.90 -4.41
C LEU A 92 12.72 4.84 -5.86
N GLY A 93 13.37 5.54 -6.79
CA GLY A 93 13.11 5.46 -8.22
C GLY A 93 13.40 4.07 -8.78
N GLN A 94 14.50 3.45 -8.36
CA GLN A 94 14.88 2.08 -8.78
C GLN A 94 13.88 1.01 -8.31
N LEU A 95 13.08 1.28 -7.27
CA LEU A 95 12.05 0.36 -6.79
C LEU A 95 10.77 0.36 -7.64
N GLN A 96 10.52 1.41 -8.45
CA GLN A 96 9.26 1.56 -9.19
C GLN A 96 8.92 0.35 -10.08
N PRO A 97 9.86 -0.26 -10.84
CA PRO A 97 9.56 -1.43 -11.66
C PRO A 97 9.16 -2.67 -10.86
N TYR A 98 9.47 -2.71 -9.56
CA TYR A 98 9.21 -3.85 -8.68
C TYR A 98 7.93 -3.69 -7.85
N LEU A 99 7.15 -2.63 -8.08
CA LEU A 99 5.89 -2.39 -7.39
C LEU A 99 4.76 -3.26 -7.96
N ILE A 100 4.08 -4.00 -7.08
CA ILE A 100 2.86 -4.73 -7.41
C ILE A 100 1.69 -3.74 -7.46
N PRO A 101 0.99 -3.58 -8.59
CA PRO A 101 -0.19 -2.74 -8.64
C PRO A 101 -1.34 -3.37 -7.84
N PHE A 102 -2.18 -2.53 -7.24
CA PHE A 102 -3.44 -2.98 -6.65
C PHE A 102 -4.29 -3.70 -7.71
N LYS A 103 -4.93 -4.80 -7.29
CA LYS A 103 -5.74 -5.64 -8.18
C LYS A 103 -6.85 -4.82 -8.83
N ALA A 104 -6.97 -4.94 -10.15
CA ALA A 104 -8.00 -4.26 -10.89
C ALA A 104 -9.40 -4.70 -10.41
N VAL A 105 -10.29 -3.74 -10.21
CA VAL A 105 -11.68 -3.98 -9.81
C VAL A 105 -12.58 -3.61 -10.98
N THR A 106 -13.33 -4.57 -11.50
CA THR A 106 -14.24 -4.31 -12.62
C THR A 106 -15.55 -3.69 -12.15
N GLU A 107 -16.32 -3.09 -13.06
CA GLU A 107 -17.68 -2.64 -12.74
C GLU A 107 -18.57 -3.79 -12.23
N GLN A 108 -18.37 -5.01 -12.74
CA GLN A 108 -19.12 -6.17 -12.30
C GLN A 108 -18.78 -6.55 -10.86
N ASP A 109 -17.50 -6.45 -10.47
CA ASP A 109 -17.08 -6.66 -9.08
C ASP A 109 -17.69 -5.61 -8.16
N LEU A 110 -17.67 -4.33 -8.57
CA LEU A 110 -18.31 -3.26 -7.80
C LEU A 110 -19.82 -3.47 -7.62
N LYS A 111 -20.53 -3.94 -8.66
CA LYS A 111 -21.96 -4.29 -8.56
C LYS A 111 -22.20 -5.45 -7.58
N LYS A 112 -21.31 -6.44 -7.55
CA LYS A 112 -21.37 -7.56 -6.59
C LYS A 112 -21.09 -7.11 -5.16
N LEU A 113 -20.12 -6.20 -4.96
CA LEU A 113 -19.78 -5.64 -3.65
C LEU A 113 -20.89 -4.73 -3.09
N PHE A 114 -21.59 -4.01 -3.97
CA PHE A 114 -22.62 -3.04 -3.59
C PHE A 114 -23.96 -3.29 -4.29
N PRO A 115 -24.63 -4.44 -4.09
CA PRO A 115 -25.82 -4.83 -4.84
C PRO A 115 -27.03 -3.91 -4.61
N LYS A 116 -27.03 -3.15 -3.49
CA LYS A 116 -28.08 -2.18 -3.16
C LYS A 116 -27.84 -0.79 -3.77
N ALA A 117 -26.67 -0.54 -4.33
CA ALA A 117 -26.31 0.73 -4.95
C ALA A 117 -26.71 0.74 -6.43
N LYS A 118 -28.01 0.93 -6.71
CA LYS A 118 -28.59 0.83 -8.08
C LYS A 118 -27.99 1.79 -9.12
N LYS A 119 -27.30 2.86 -8.71
CA LYS A 119 -26.68 3.87 -9.57
C LYS A 119 -25.22 4.14 -9.18
N LEU A 120 -24.49 3.09 -8.80
CA LEU A 120 -23.08 3.19 -8.45
C LEU A 120 -22.29 3.74 -9.65
N LYS A 121 -21.64 4.88 -9.47
CA LYS A 121 -20.76 5.49 -10.48
C LYS A 121 -19.37 4.83 -10.47
N GLY A 122 -18.93 4.40 -9.28
CA GLY A 122 -17.59 3.87 -9.06
C GLY A 122 -16.52 4.96 -8.93
N PRO A 123 -15.27 4.58 -8.66
CA PRO A 123 -14.15 5.50 -8.63
C PRO A 123 -13.78 5.94 -10.06
N LYS A 124 -13.16 7.12 -10.19
CA LYS A 124 -12.60 7.60 -11.47
C LYS A 124 -11.32 6.84 -11.78
N VAL A 125 -11.42 5.72 -12.49
CA VAL A 125 -10.33 4.75 -12.71
C VAL A 125 -9.11 5.41 -13.35
N GLU A 126 -9.31 6.36 -14.27
CA GLU A 126 -8.25 7.04 -15.01
C GLU A 126 -7.36 7.92 -14.11
N ALA A 127 -7.86 8.31 -12.94
CA ALA A 127 -7.12 9.10 -11.96
C ALA A 127 -6.38 8.26 -10.92
N ILE A 128 -6.49 6.92 -10.97
CA ILE A 128 -5.94 6.02 -9.96
C ILE A 128 -4.56 5.53 -10.41
N ASN A 129 -3.54 5.82 -9.60
CA ASN A 129 -2.26 5.13 -9.71
C ASN A 129 -2.31 3.84 -8.90
N PHE A 130 -2.53 2.71 -9.58
CA PHE A 130 -2.65 1.39 -8.93
C PHE A 130 -1.36 0.95 -8.21
N HIS A 131 -0.17 1.40 -8.62
CA HIS A 131 1.09 1.11 -7.91
C HIS A 131 1.22 1.88 -6.59
N LYS A 132 0.41 2.93 -6.39
CA LYS A 132 0.35 3.74 -5.17
C LYS A 132 -0.93 3.50 -4.37
N THR A 133 -1.58 2.36 -4.59
CA THR A 133 -2.87 2.03 -4.03
C THR A 133 -2.77 0.73 -3.22
N SER A 134 -3.34 0.74 -2.03
CA SER A 134 -3.56 -0.42 -1.15
C SER A 134 -5.06 -0.71 -0.97
N TYR A 135 -5.92 0.31 -1.15
CA TYR A 135 -7.37 0.17 -1.18
C TYR A 135 -8.00 1.29 -2.03
N LEU A 136 -9.16 1.03 -2.61
CA LEU A 136 -9.94 2.05 -3.32
C LEU A 136 -10.86 2.78 -2.35
N GLY A 137 -10.93 4.10 -2.47
CA GLY A 137 -11.88 4.91 -1.72
C GLY A 137 -12.37 6.08 -2.56
N TRP A 138 -13.70 6.25 -2.66
CA TRP A 138 -14.29 7.37 -3.38
C TRP A 138 -15.58 7.84 -2.72
N THR A 139 -16.01 9.03 -3.11
CA THR A 139 -17.19 9.71 -2.58
C THR A 139 -18.10 10.08 -3.75
N GLU A 140 -19.32 9.57 -3.78
CA GLU A 140 -20.26 9.77 -4.91
C GLU A 140 -21.23 10.93 -4.72
N SER A 141 -21.48 11.33 -3.46
CA SER A 141 -22.29 12.49 -3.06
C SER A 141 -21.60 13.23 -1.92
N SER A 142 -22.18 14.30 -1.38
CA SER A 142 -21.56 15.08 -0.29
C SER A 142 -21.19 14.24 0.93
N ASN A 143 -21.93 13.17 1.20
CA ASN A 143 -21.74 12.31 2.37
C ASN A 143 -21.59 10.82 2.05
N LEU A 144 -21.85 10.32 0.85
CA LEU A 144 -21.78 8.88 0.57
C LEU A 144 -20.37 8.47 0.14
N ARG A 145 -19.72 7.63 0.96
CA ARG A 145 -18.36 7.13 0.72
C ARG A 145 -18.34 5.60 0.60
N TYR A 146 -17.56 5.13 -0.35
CA TYR A 146 -17.28 3.73 -0.61
C TYR A 146 -15.81 3.44 -0.38
N LEU A 147 -15.52 2.28 0.21
CA LEU A 147 -14.19 1.72 0.40
C LEU A 147 -14.19 0.30 -0.16
N VAL A 148 -13.15 -0.07 -0.90
CA VAL A 148 -12.92 -1.44 -1.38
C VAL A 148 -11.47 -1.80 -1.07
N ALA A 149 -11.29 -2.86 -0.28
CA ALA A 149 -9.97 -3.40 0.07
C ALA A 149 -9.90 -4.86 -0.35
N ASP A 150 -8.68 -5.33 -0.65
CA ASP A 150 -8.39 -6.75 -0.78
C ASP A 150 -7.96 -7.27 0.60
N VAL A 151 -8.71 -8.22 1.15
CA VAL A 151 -8.42 -8.88 2.43
C VAL A 151 -8.39 -10.39 2.17
N ASN A 152 -7.22 -11.00 2.31
CA ASN A 152 -7.00 -12.43 2.03
C ASN A 152 -7.45 -12.85 0.62
N ASP A 153 -7.02 -12.10 -0.40
CA ASP A 153 -7.33 -12.30 -1.83
C ASP A 153 -8.81 -12.15 -2.21
N GLN A 154 -9.62 -11.59 -1.30
CA GLN A 154 -11.04 -11.31 -1.48
C GLN A 154 -11.34 -9.83 -1.34
N PHE A 155 -12.07 -9.28 -2.32
CA PHE A 155 -12.53 -7.91 -2.23
C PHE A 155 -13.63 -7.77 -1.18
N VAL A 156 -13.45 -6.82 -0.28
CA VAL A 156 -14.42 -6.42 0.74
C VAL A 156 -14.83 -4.98 0.49
N GLY A 157 -16.13 -4.75 0.34
CA GLY A 157 -16.72 -3.44 0.12
C GLY A 157 -17.39 -2.90 1.38
N ILE A 158 -17.10 -1.66 1.75
CA ILE A 158 -17.79 -0.95 2.83
C ILE A 158 -18.39 0.34 2.26
N GLN A 159 -19.66 0.55 2.53
CA GLN A 159 -20.35 1.81 2.23
C GLN A 159 -20.80 2.49 3.52
N GLY A 160 -20.64 3.81 3.58
CA GLY A 160 -20.99 4.59 4.76
C GLY A 160 -21.16 6.07 4.47
N SER A 161 -21.67 6.79 5.47
CA SER A 161 -21.71 8.24 5.45
C SER A 161 -20.38 8.82 5.93
N THR A 162 -19.91 9.90 5.31
CA THR A 162 -18.73 10.65 5.71
C THR A 162 -19.11 12.09 6.05
N THR A 163 -18.60 12.59 7.18
CA THR A 163 -18.68 14.00 7.56
C THR A 163 -17.29 14.60 7.46
N ARG A 164 -17.10 15.52 6.51
CA ARG A 164 -15.83 16.21 6.29
C ARG A 164 -15.52 17.18 7.44
N SER A 165 -14.25 17.42 7.71
CA SER A 165 -13.81 18.35 8.75
C SER A 165 -12.42 18.89 8.45
N GLN A 166 -12.21 20.20 8.60
CA GLN A 166 -10.87 20.79 8.47
C GLN A 166 -9.92 20.40 9.62
N LYS A 167 -10.38 19.57 10.57
CA LYS A 167 -9.57 19.10 11.69
C LYS A 167 -8.50 18.10 11.21
N ARG A 168 -7.29 18.27 11.75
CA ARG A 168 -6.24 17.26 11.65
C ARG A 168 -6.32 16.30 12.83
N GLY A 169 -6.09 15.02 12.56
CA GLY A 169 -6.11 13.96 13.55
C GLY A 169 -5.47 12.68 13.02
N VAL A 170 -5.39 11.66 13.89
CA VAL A 170 -4.88 10.35 13.52
C VAL A 170 -5.96 9.59 12.74
N CYS A 171 -5.64 9.16 11.53
CA CYS A 171 -6.52 8.33 10.72
C CYS A 171 -6.53 6.89 11.24
N SER A 172 -7.72 6.31 11.46
CA SER A 172 -7.87 4.92 11.92
C SER A 172 -7.34 3.88 10.92
N VAL A 173 -7.18 4.23 9.63
CA VAL A 173 -6.73 3.33 8.56
C VAL A 173 -5.21 3.34 8.41
N CYS A 174 -4.60 4.49 8.09
CA CYS A 174 -3.15 4.57 7.88
C CYS A 174 -2.35 4.91 9.15
N LYS A 175 -3.03 5.13 10.28
CA LYS A 175 -2.45 5.52 11.58
C LYS A 175 -1.55 6.76 11.55
N CYS A 176 -1.64 7.58 10.50
CA CYS A 176 -0.90 8.82 10.35
C CYS A 176 -1.78 10.04 10.64
N HIS A 177 -1.14 11.16 11.02
CA HIS A 177 -1.81 12.45 11.08
C HIS A 177 -2.17 12.93 9.67
N SER A 178 -3.43 13.32 9.49
CA SER A 178 -3.94 13.84 8.22
C SER A 178 -5.17 14.72 8.47
N GLU A 179 -5.71 15.33 7.42
CA GLU A 179 -7.05 15.90 7.47
C GLU A 179 -8.07 14.76 7.47
N VAL A 180 -8.83 14.65 8.56
CA VAL A 180 -9.70 13.49 8.81
C VAL A 180 -11.17 13.89 8.82
N GLY A 181 -12.02 13.01 8.31
CA GLY A 181 -13.47 13.09 8.41
C GLY A 181 -14.02 11.90 9.20
N LEU A 182 -15.19 12.06 9.80
CA LEU A 182 -15.87 10.96 10.48
C LEU A 182 -16.58 10.09 9.43
N PHE A 183 -16.14 8.85 9.27
CA PHE A 183 -16.81 7.85 8.47
C PHE A 183 -17.66 6.96 9.37
N ILE A 184 -18.93 6.75 9.01
CA ILE A 184 -19.89 5.91 9.73
C ILE A 184 -20.53 4.93 8.76
N ALA A 185 -20.46 3.62 9.06
CA ALA A 185 -21.17 2.59 8.32
C ALA A 185 -22.12 1.81 9.24
N LYS A 186 -23.18 1.25 8.65
CA LYS A 186 -24.11 0.36 9.34
C LYS A 186 -23.61 -1.07 9.19
N THR A 187 -23.40 -1.76 10.31
CA THR A 187 -23.07 -3.18 10.37
C THR A 187 -24.30 -3.97 10.80
N LYS A 188 -24.46 -5.17 10.26
CA LYS A 188 -25.48 -6.11 10.72
C LYS A 188 -24.92 -6.90 11.89
N THR A 189 -25.67 -7.03 12.97
CA THR A 189 -25.32 -7.95 14.05
C THR A 189 -25.78 -9.35 13.69
N SER A 190 -24.95 -10.35 13.95
CA SER A 190 -25.32 -11.76 13.75
C SER A 190 -26.58 -12.10 14.56
N GLY A 191 -27.66 -12.51 13.90
CA GLY A 191 -28.86 -13.07 14.53
C GLY A 191 -30.00 -12.11 14.90
N ASN A 192 -29.87 -10.79 14.66
CA ASN A 192 -30.96 -9.82 14.90
C ASN A 192 -31.09 -8.80 13.75
N ASP A 193 -32.31 -8.33 13.48
CA ASP A 193 -32.61 -7.30 12.47
C ASP A 193 -32.15 -5.88 12.87
N GLN A 194 -31.44 -5.74 13.99
CA GLN A 194 -30.89 -4.47 14.43
C GLN A 194 -29.53 -4.19 13.78
N PHE A 195 -29.39 -2.95 13.29
CA PHE A 195 -28.13 -2.44 12.74
C PHE A 195 -27.39 -1.62 13.79
N ILE A 196 -26.09 -1.84 13.91
CA ILE A 196 -25.21 -0.99 14.71
C ILE A 196 -24.52 0.00 13.77
N LYS A 197 -24.35 1.24 14.22
CA LYS A 197 -23.51 2.24 13.51
C LYS A 197 -22.12 2.19 14.11
N ARG A 198 -21.10 1.95 13.29
CA ARG A 198 -19.70 2.05 13.68
C ARG A 198 -19.06 3.23 12.98
N GLY A 199 -18.29 4.02 13.73
CA GLY A 199 -17.70 5.26 13.25
C GLY A 199 -16.22 5.37 13.57
N ASN A 200 -15.44 5.89 12.63
CA ASN A 200 -14.00 6.11 12.79
C ASN A 200 -13.59 7.38 12.05
N TYR A 201 -12.59 8.09 12.57
CA TYR A 201 -11.95 9.19 11.84
C TYR A 201 -10.97 8.62 10.82
N ILE A 202 -11.17 8.92 9.54
CA ILE A 202 -10.31 8.47 8.45
C ILE A 202 -9.88 9.64 7.58
N CYS A 203 -8.76 9.50 6.86
CA CYS A 203 -8.32 10.49 5.88
C CYS A 203 -9.46 10.83 4.92
N GLN A 204 -9.70 12.13 4.72
CA GLN A 204 -10.70 12.57 3.75
C GLN A 204 -10.29 12.24 2.32
N ASP A 205 -9.01 12.31 2.01
CA ASP A 205 -8.44 11.94 0.72
C ASP A 205 -7.87 10.51 0.78
N ALA A 206 -8.40 9.62 -0.07
CA ALA A 206 -7.96 8.24 -0.13
C ALA A 206 -6.55 8.09 -0.73
N GLY A 207 -6.14 8.95 -1.66
CA GLY A 207 -4.78 8.98 -2.19
C GLY A 207 -3.77 9.38 -1.12
N VAL A 208 -4.09 10.40 -0.31
CA VAL A 208 -3.26 10.74 0.87
C VAL A 208 -3.19 9.58 1.85
N CYS A 209 -4.31 8.90 2.10
CA CYS A 209 -4.32 7.74 2.99
C CYS A 209 -3.44 6.60 2.48
N ASN A 210 -3.56 6.25 1.20
CA ASN A 210 -2.78 5.21 0.54
C ASN A 210 -1.29 5.53 0.52
N ASN A 211 -0.90 6.80 0.34
CA ASN A 211 0.51 7.25 0.39
C ASN A 211 1.11 7.21 1.81
N ASN A 212 0.26 7.25 2.85
CA ASN A 212 0.68 7.21 4.26
C ASN A 212 0.65 5.79 4.84
N MET A 213 0.03 4.83 4.14
CA MET A 213 -0.16 3.47 4.64
C MET A 213 1.16 2.69 4.60
N LYS A 214 1.55 2.10 5.74
CA LYS A 214 2.82 1.36 5.91
C LYS A 214 2.65 -0.11 6.32
N SER A 215 1.41 -0.56 6.53
CA SER A 215 1.05 -1.96 6.80
C SER A 215 -0.38 -2.20 6.32
N LEU A 216 -0.62 -3.35 5.69
CA LEU A 216 -1.98 -3.80 5.35
C LEU A 216 -2.73 -4.38 6.55
N ASP A 217 -2.05 -4.75 7.64
CA ASP A 217 -2.71 -5.29 8.83
C ASP A 217 -3.66 -4.25 9.44
N GLN A 218 -3.22 -2.99 9.48
CA GLN A 218 -4.03 -1.86 9.96
C GLN A 218 -5.28 -1.62 9.09
N LEU A 219 -5.15 -1.84 7.78
CA LEU A 219 -6.28 -1.79 6.86
C LEU A 219 -7.22 -2.97 7.11
N ALA A 220 -6.70 -4.19 7.22
CA ALA A 220 -7.49 -5.40 7.48
C ALA A 220 -8.26 -5.29 8.81
N GLU A 221 -7.60 -4.88 9.90
CA GLU A 221 -8.23 -4.61 11.20
C GLU A 221 -9.34 -3.55 11.12
N PHE A 222 -9.12 -2.49 10.33
CA PHE A 222 -10.14 -1.48 10.10
C PHE A 222 -11.34 -2.05 9.36
N ILE A 223 -11.11 -2.83 8.30
CA ILE A 223 -12.18 -3.44 7.50
C ILE A 223 -13.00 -4.43 8.34
N GLU A 224 -12.33 -5.24 9.16
CA GLU A 224 -12.95 -6.26 9.99
C GLU A 224 -13.96 -5.68 10.99
N GLN A 225 -13.70 -4.46 11.50
CA GLN A 225 -14.65 -3.76 12.36
C GLN A 225 -16.03 -3.61 11.73
N PHE A 226 -16.15 -3.63 10.41
CA PHE A 226 -17.40 -3.46 9.68
C PHE A 226 -18.02 -4.78 9.16
N GLN A 227 -17.33 -5.91 9.34
CA GLN A 227 -17.83 -7.24 8.99
C GLN A 227 -18.48 -7.97 10.18
N ARG A 228 -18.30 -7.45 11.40
CA ARG A 228 -18.79 -8.02 12.67
C ARG A 228 -20.10 -7.42 13.16
#